data_AF-A0A9P6KTF3-F1
#
_entry.id   AF-A0A9P6KTF3-F1
#
_cell.length_a   1.000
_cell.length_b   1.000
_cell.length_c   1.000
_cell.angle_alpha   90.00
_cell.angle_beta   90.00
_cell.angle_gamma   90.00
#
_symmetry.space_group_name_H-M   'P 1'
#
loop_
_entity.id
_entity.type
_entity.pdbx_description
1 polymer ?
#
loop_
_entity_poly.entity_id
_entity_poly.type
_entity_poly.pdbx_seq_one_letter_code
_entity_poly.pdbx_strand_id
1 'polypeptide(L)'
;MQLGRYPGRCRPAKLGDKPTVELSLHCDSNHNSKCIGSLLLKEVLYVLRGWEPGTDSGVNSDLDKVGAKTVLAAMAVDETGPGSGLTLKRFYERAVFEQAGRLKRVGYKFGRC
;
A
#
# COMPACT_ATOMS: atom_id res chain seq x y z
N MET A 1 -3.31 21.64 38.89
CA MET A 1 -3.09 21.77 37.44
C MET A 1 -1.95 20.83 37.06
N GLN A 2 -2.27 19.74 36.37
CA GLN A 2 -1.30 18.68 36.03
C GLN A 2 -1.17 18.65 34.51
N LEU A 3 0.01 19.04 34.01
CA LEU A 3 0.34 19.10 32.60
C LEU A 3 0.23 17.70 31.96
N GLY A 4 -0.55 17.61 30.88
CA GLY A 4 -0.75 16.39 30.12
C GLY A 4 0.56 15.86 29.52
N ARG A 5 0.86 14.60 29.80
CA ARG A 5 1.97 13.87 29.18
C ARG A 5 1.51 13.22 27.87
N TYR A 6 1.98 13.74 26.75
CA TYR A 6 2.30 12.98 25.53
C TYR A 6 3.63 13.53 25.01
N PRO A 7 4.61 12.69 24.58
CA PRO A 7 4.40 11.62 23.60
C PRO A 7 4.98 10.26 24.01
N GLY A 8 4.30 9.19 23.58
CA GLY A 8 4.84 7.83 23.68
C GLY A 8 6.04 7.68 22.74
N ARG A 9 7.16 7.19 23.28
CA ARG A 9 8.35 6.75 22.54
C ARG A 9 7.93 5.91 21.33
N CYS A 10 8.52 6.18 20.16
CA CYS A 10 8.55 5.23 19.05
C CYS A 10 8.99 3.86 19.60
N ARG A 11 8.12 2.86 19.54
CA ARG A 11 8.46 1.50 19.97
C ARG A 11 9.48 0.93 18.97
N PRO A 12 10.53 0.22 19.43
CA PRO A 12 11.41 -0.48 18.51
C PRO A 12 10.60 -1.52 17.73
N ALA A 13 10.91 -1.67 16.43
CA ALA A 13 10.31 -2.69 15.58
C ALA A 13 10.49 -4.06 16.24
N LYS A 14 9.39 -4.78 16.50
CA LYS A 14 9.50 -6.11 17.10
C LYS A 14 10.05 -7.04 16.03
N LEU A 15 10.92 -7.96 16.40
CA LEU A 15 11.45 -9.03 15.53
C LEU A 15 10.31 -9.91 14.91
N GLY A 16 9.07 -9.78 15.37
CA GLY A 16 7.88 -10.43 14.81
C GLY A 16 7.02 -9.57 13.88
N ASP A 17 7.32 -8.28 13.71
CA ASP A 17 6.65 -7.41 12.75
C ASP A 17 7.21 -7.72 11.36
N LYS A 18 6.57 -8.67 10.66
CA LYS A 18 6.94 -9.00 9.28
C LYS A 18 6.79 -7.74 8.40
N PRO A 19 7.67 -7.56 7.40
CA PRO A 19 7.70 -6.35 6.61
C PRO A 19 6.37 -6.13 5.89
N THR A 20 5.91 -4.88 5.98
CA THR A 20 4.76 -4.36 5.22
C THR A 20 5.30 -3.47 4.12
N VAL A 21 4.87 -3.72 2.89
CA VAL A 21 5.27 -2.93 1.71
C VAL A 21 4.08 -2.10 1.25
N GLU A 22 4.33 -0.86 0.87
CA GLU A 22 3.34 -0.01 0.20
C GLU A 22 3.54 -0.09 -1.31
N LEU A 23 2.44 -0.20 -2.06
CA LEU A 23 2.45 -0.21 -3.52
C LEU A 23 1.62 0.95 -4.06
N SER A 24 2.13 1.59 -5.12
CA SER A 24 1.39 2.56 -5.92
C SER A 24 1.50 2.18 -7.40
N LEU A 25 0.35 2.05 -8.06
CA LEU A 25 0.24 1.68 -9.47
C LEU A 25 -0.23 2.90 -10.26
N HIS A 26 0.58 3.31 -11.24
CA HIS A 26 0.19 4.34 -12.20
C HIS A 26 0.29 3.78 -13.62
N CYS A 27 -0.79 3.90 -14.37
CA CYS A 27 -0.80 3.57 -15.78
C CYS A 27 -0.93 4.87 -16.57
N ASP A 28 -0.14 4.97 -17.65
CA ASP A 28 -0.26 6.05 -18.62
C ASP A 28 -1.68 6.13 -19.20
N SER A 29 -2.21 7.34 -19.36
CA SER A 29 -3.59 7.55 -19.79
C SER A 29 -3.88 7.00 -21.19
N ASN A 30 -2.87 6.92 -22.07
CA ASN A 30 -3.03 6.40 -23.43
C ASN A 30 -3.15 4.86 -23.46
N HIS A 31 -2.91 4.21 -22.32
CA HIS A 31 -2.91 2.76 -22.17
C HIS A 31 -4.06 2.26 -21.29
N ASN A 32 -5.04 3.12 -21.02
CA ASN A 32 -6.26 2.75 -20.30
C ASN A 32 -7.08 1.70 -21.07
N SER A 33 -7.87 0.91 -20.33
CA SER A 33 -8.79 -0.11 -20.85
C SER A 33 -8.14 -1.34 -21.53
N LYS A 34 -6.81 -1.51 -21.43
CA LYS A 34 -6.08 -2.67 -21.98
C LYS A 34 -5.75 -3.74 -20.91
N CYS A 35 -6.41 -3.72 -19.76
CA CYS A 35 -6.13 -4.61 -18.62
C CYS A 35 -4.68 -4.57 -18.07
N ILE A 36 -3.87 -3.57 -18.48
CA ILE A 36 -2.45 -3.46 -18.11
C ILE A 36 -2.28 -3.36 -16.60
N GLY A 37 -3.08 -2.53 -15.93
CA GLY A 37 -3.01 -2.39 -14.46
C GLY A 37 -3.31 -3.71 -13.72
N SER A 38 -4.28 -4.50 -14.21
CA SER A 38 -4.60 -5.80 -13.62
C SER A 38 -3.47 -6.81 -13.81
N LEU A 39 -2.85 -6.84 -15.00
CA LEU A 39 -1.71 -7.71 -15.28
C LEU A 39 -0.50 -7.32 -14.42
N LEU A 40 -0.19 -6.02 -14.33
CA LEU A 40 0.94 -5.54 -13.54
C LEU A 40 0.74 -5.86 -12.06
N LEU A 41 -0.47 -5.62 -11.52
CA LEU A 41 -0.79 -5.95 -10.14
C LEU A 41 -0.64 -7.47 -9.88
N LYS A 42 -1.10 -8.31 -10.81
CA LYS A 42 -0.98 -9.77 -10.69
C LYS A 42 0.48 -10.20 -10.65
N GLU A 43 1.32 -9.69 -11.55
CA GLU A 43 2.75 -10.02 -11.59
C GLU A 43 3.49 -9.52 -10.34
N VAL A 44 3.22 -8.30 -9.88
CA VAL A 44 3.80 -7.79 -8.64
C VAL A 44 3.42 -8.66 -7.45
N LEU A 45 2.15 -9.04 -7.32
CA LEU A 45 1.71 -9.93 -6.25
C LEU A 45 2.31 -11.34 -6.37
N TYR A 46 2.52 -11.83 -7.60
CA TYR A 46 3.18 -13.11 -7.85
C TYR A 46 4.65 -13.08 -7.40
N VAL A 47 5.39 -12.05 -7.79
CA VAL A 47 6.78 -11.84 -7.38
C VAL A 47 6.86 -11.68 -5.86
N LEU A 48 6.00 -10.88 -5.23
CA LEU A 48 6.01 -10.67 -3.78
C LEU A 48 5.71 -11.95 -2.98
N ARG A 49 4.91 -12.87 -3.53
CA ARG A 49 4.63 -14.19 -2.90
C ARG A 49 5.81 -15.15 -3.00
N GLY A 50 6.51 -15.13 -4.14
CA GLY A 50 7.67 -15.98 -4.40
C GLY A 50 9.01 -15.34 -4.04
N TRP A 51 9.00 -14.12 -3.49
CA TRP A 51 10.20 -13.41 -3.12
C TRP A 51 10.81 -14.08 -1.88
N GLU A 52 11.71 -15.01 -2.16
CA GLU A 52 12.65 -15.52 -1.17
C GLU A 52 13.85 -14.57 -1.11
N PRO A 53 14.11 -14.01 0.06
CA PRO A 53 15.23 -13.11 0.22
C PRO A 53 16.57 -13.87 0.17
N GLY A 54 17.51 -13.39 -0.65
CA GLY A 54 18.91 -13.85 -0.62
C GLY A 54 19.59 -14.09 -1.97
N THR A 55 18.92 -13.88 -3.10
CA THR A 55 19.52 -14.25 -4.40
C THR A 55 20.58 -13.25 -4.88
N ASP A 56 20.47 -11.96 -4.55
CA ASP A 56 21.41 -10.96 -5.09
C ASP A 56 21.42 -9.66 -4.28
N SER A 57 22.31 -9.56 -3.28
CA SER A 57 22.99 -8.31 -2.84
C SER A 57 23.81 -8.54 -1.57
N GLY A 58 25.11 -8.24 -1.62
CA GLY A 58 26.11 -8.46 -0.56
C GLY A 58 25.99 -7.56 0.68
N VAL A 59 24.79 -7.15 1.07
CA VAL A 59 24.54 -6.35 2.27
C VAL A 59 23.60 -7.14 3.17
N ASN A 60 24.17 -7.93 4.10
CA ASN A 60 23.42 -8.72 5.06
C ASN A 60 22.82 -7.82 6.14
N SER A 61 21.58 -7.36 5.95
CA SER A 61 20.72 -7.02 7.09
C SER A 61 19.72 -8.16 7.30
N ASP A 62 19.43 -8.55 8.55
CA ASP A 62 18.46 -9.63 8.83
C ASP A 62 17.03 -9.29 8.36
N LEU A 63 16.78 -8.03 8.01
CA LEU A 63 15.54 -7.57 7.37
C LEU A 63 15.44 -7.98 5.90
N ASP A 64 16.57 -8.09 5.21
CA ASP A 64 16.66 -8.55 3.83
C ASP A 64 16.45 -10.06 3.71
N LYS A 65 16.10 -10.76 4.80
CA LYS A 65 15.79 -12.20 4.90
C LYS A 65 14.32 -12.51 5.16
N VAL A 66 13.44 -11.51 5.14
CA VAL A 66 12.01 -11.72 5.41
C VAL A 66 11.16 -11.25 4.22
N GLY A 67 10.51 -12.20 3.55
CA GLY A 67 9.52 -11.89 2.52
C GLY A 67 8.39 -10.98 3.01
N ALA A 68 7.87 -10.12 2.14
CA ALA A 68 6.76 -9.21 2.48
C ALA A 68 5.52 -10.02 2.91
N LYS A 69 5.01 -9.76 4.12
CA LYS A 69 3.80 -10.45 4.62
C LYS A 69 2.53 -9.68 4.29
N THR A 70 2.64 -8.36 4.22
CA THR A 70 1.50 -7.47 4.08
C THR A 70 1.80 -6.45 2.99
N VAL A 71 0.83 -6.28 2.09
CA VAL A 71 0.89 -5.30 1.02
C VAL A 71 -0.20 -4.28 1.26
N LEU A 72 0.18 -3.01 1.34
CA LEU A 72 -0.72 -1.88 1.52
C LEU A 72 -0.86 -1.13 0.20
N ALA A 73 -2.09 -0.80 -0.18
CA ALA A 73 -2.38 0.14 -1.25
C ALA A 73 -3.18 1.31 -0.67
N ALA A 74 -2.57 2.51 -0.68
CA ALA A 74 -3.23 3.73 -0.24
C ALA A 74 -3.81 4.47 -1.46
N MET A 75 -5.03 5.00 -1.32
CA MET A 75 -5.67 5.78 -2.38
C MET A 75 -6.40 7.00 -1.84
N ALA A 76 -6.28 8.12 -2.56
CA ALA A 76 -7.05 9.33 -2.30
C ALA A 76 -8.42 9.24 -2.98
N VAL A 77 -9.48 9.28 -2.18
CA VAL A 77 -10.88 9.22 -2.62
C VAL A 77 -11.37 10.62 -3.00
N ASP A 78 -11.93 10.76 -4.19
CA ASP A 78 -12.72 11.94 -4.58
C ASP A 78 -14.18 11.51 -4.73
N GLU A 79 -15.03 11.90 -3.77
CA GLU A 79 -16.43 11.48 -3.73
C GLU A 79 -17.26 12.04 -4.91
N THR A 80 -16.75 13.06 -5.60
CA THR A 80 -17.38 13.62 -6.81
C THR A 80 -17.03 12.87 -8.09
N GLY A 81 -16.04 11.97 -8.04
CA GLY A 81 -15.60 11.19 -9.18
C GLY A 81 -16.44 9.93 -9.44
N PRO A 82 -16.14 9.18 -10.52
CA PRO A 82 -16.85 7.96 -10.87
C PRO A 82 -16.90 6.93 -9.73
N GLY A 83 -18.09 6.36 -9.50
CA GLY A 83 -18.31 5.41 -8.40
C GLY A 83 -18.06 6.01 -7.02
N SER A 84 -18.33 7.30 -6.84
CA SER A 84 -18.05 8.08 -5.62
C SER A 84 -16.59 8.00 -5.17
N GLY A 85 -15.66 7.93 -6.15
CA GLY A 85 -14.22 7.81 -5.90
C GLY A 85 -13.77 6.42 -5.46
N LEU A 86 -14.66 5.43 -5.39
CA LEU A 86 -14.36 4.07 -4.92
C LEU A 86 -14.06 3.09 -6.07
N THR A 87 -13.96 3.56 -7.31
CA THR A 87 -13.66 2.70 -8.46
C THR A 87 -12.31 1.98 -8.32
N LEU A 88 -11.28 2.69 -7.85
CA LEU A 88 -9.96 2.10 -7.60
C LEU A 88 -9.96 1.14 -6.40
N LYS A 89 -10.80 1.38 -5.39
CA LYS A 89 -11.01 0.43 -4.28
C LYS A 89 -11.55 -0.90 -4.82
N ARG A 90 -12.60 -0.85 -5.66
CA ARG A 90 -13.19 -2.06 -6.28
C ARG A 90 -12.23 -2.78 -7.22
N PHE A 91 -11.25 -2.07 -7.79
CA PHE A 91 -10.17 -2.68 -8.56
C PHE A 91 -9.26 -3.51 -7.64
N TYR A 92 -8.84 -2.98 -6.50
CA TYR A 92 -8.04 -3.72 -5.52
C TYR A 92 -8.80 -4.88 -4.87
N GLU A 93 -10.08 -4.72 -4.55
CA GLU A 93 -10.91 -5.81 -3.99
C GLU A 93 -10.97 -7.03 -4.92
N ARG A 94 -11.03 -6.80 -6.24
CA ARG A 94 -10.94 -7.88 -7.25
C ARG A 94 -9.59 -8.60 -7.27
N ALA A 95 -8.55 -7.96 -6.76
CA ALA A 95 -7.21 -8.52 -6.60
C ALA A 95 -6.94 -9.05 -5.18
N VAL A 96 -8.00 -9.32 -4.40
CA VAL A 96 -7.94 -9.90 -3.04
C VAL A 96 -7.47 -8.93 -1.95
N PHE A 97 -7.52 -7.61 -2.20
CA PHE A 97 -7.30 -6.64 -1.13
C PHE A 97 -8.55 -6.46 -0.27
N GLU A 98 -8.34 -6.23 1.02
CA GLU A 98 -9.38 -5.83 1.96
C GLU A 98 -9.15 -4.39 2.44
N GLN A 99 -10.24 -3.67 2.70
CA GLN A 99 -10.12 -2.31 3.21
C GLN A 99 -9.76 -2.34 4.71
N ALA A 100 -8.51 -2.02 5.03
CA ALA A 100 -8.04 -1.95 6.41
C ALA A 100 -8.49 -0.67 7.16
N GLY A 101 -8.77 0.43 6.44
CA GLY A 101 -9.16 1.69 7.07
C GLY A 101 -9.65 2.75 6.08
N ARG A 102 -10.24 3.82 6.61
CA ARG A 102 -10.61 5.02 5.85
C ARG A 102 -10.36 6.27 6.68
N LEU A 103 -9.45 7.11 6.18
CA LEU A 103 -9.26 8.44 6.72
C LEU A 103 -10.31 9.39 6.11
N LYS A 104 -10.90 10.26 6.94
CA LYS A 104 -11.93 11.24 6.53
C LYS A 104 -11.37 12.64 6.68
N ARG A 105 -11.56 13.50 5.67
CA ARG A 105 -11.03 14.88 5.63
C ARG A 105 -9.51 14.92 5.77
N VAL A 106 -8.84 13.98 5.09
CA VAL A 106 -7.37 13.88 5.06
C VAL A 106 -6.93 13.90 3.60
N GLY A 107 -6.05 14.84 3.28
CA GLY A 107 -5.50 15.05 1.94
C GLY A 107 -6.00 16.34 1.28
N TYR A 108 -5.39 16.67 0.14
CA TYR A 108 -5.80 17.78 -0.71
C TYR A 108 -5.75 17.31 -2.16
N LYS A 109 -6.88 17.34 -2.86
CA LYS A 109 -7.00 16.83 -4.23
C LYS A 109 -7.92 17.72 -5.05
N PHE A 110 -7.48 18.11 -6.25
CA PHE A 110 -8.26 18.99 -7.15
C PHE A 110 -8.77 20.28 -6.48
N GLY A 111 -7.94 20.90 -5.64
CA GLY A 111 -8.31 22.15 -4.97
C GLY A 111 -9.23 21.99 -3.74
N ARG A 112 -9.46 20.76 -3.28
CA ARG A 112 -10.45 20.43 -2.24
C ARG A 112 -9.81 19.54 -1.16
N CYS A 113 -10.24 19.73 0.10
CA CYS A 113 -9.84 18.94 1.27
C CYS A 113 -10.87 17.84 1.59
#